data_AF-F9CWQ2-F1
#
_entry.id   AF-F9CWQ2-F1
#
_cell.length_a   1.000
_cell.length_b   1.000
_cell.length_c   1.000
_cell.angle_alpha   90.00
_cell.angle_beta   90.00
_cell.angle_gamma   90.00
#
_symmetry.space_group_name_H-M   'P 1'
#
loop_
_entity.id
_entity.type
_entity.pdbx_description
1 polymer ?
#
loop_
_entity_poly.entity_id
_entity_poly.type
_entity_poly.pdbx_seq_one_letter_code
_entity_poly.pdbx_strand_id
1 'polypeptide(L)'
;MAIKVAMIITGISIALLALYGADVAVSMSNADHDGFLPLNDMQRGMGLGGPAIILPIIAFFITLREKSKGLGGLIIISGILILIGGLAMIFTPAPEGVERNPLMLFAPAIIQIALGAIKIVKN
;
A
#
# COMPACT_ATOMS: atom_id res chain seq x y z
N MET A 1 -12.17 15.17 -15.10
CA MET A 1 -13.05 14.16 -14.47
C MET A 1 -12.22 13.02 -13.91
N ALA A 2 -11.26 12.50 -14.69
CA ALA A 2 -10.36 11.43 -14.27
C ALA A 2 -9.48 11.78 -13.06
N ILE A 3 -9.00 13.03 -12.87
CA ILE A 3 -8.34 13.40 -11.59
C ILE A 3 -9.22 13.14 -10.36
N LYS A 4 -10.51 13.52 -10.38
CA LYS A 4 -11.39 13.33 -9.21
C LYS A 4 -11.55 11.84 -8.89
N VAL A 5 -11.74 11.02 -9.91
CA VAL A 5 -11.83 9.56 -9.78
C VAL A 5 -10.51 8.99 -9.24
N ALA A 6 -9.37 9.40 -9.78
CA ALA A 6 -8.05 8.98 -9.33
C ALA A 6 -7.80 9.34 -7.86
N MET A 7 -8.18 10.55 -7.43
CA MET A 7 -8.08 10.97 -6.03
C MET A 7 -8.90 10.07 -5.10
N ILE A 8 -10.13 9.71 -5.50
CA ILE A 8 -10.99 8.80 -4.72
C ILE A 8 -10.37 7.40 -4.67
N ILE A 9 -9.90 6.87 -5.80
CA ILE A 9 -9.25 5.56 -5.89
C ILE A 9 -8.01 5.51 -4.98
N THR A 10 -7.14 6.51 -5.04
CA THR A 10 -5.97 6.59 -4.17
C THR A 10 -6.36 6.77 -2.70
N GLY A 11 -7.41 7.52 -2.40
CA GLY A 11 -7.95 7.64 -1.04
C GLY A 11 -8.44 6.31 -0.47
N ILE A 12 -9.22 5.54 -1.25
CA ILE A 12 -9.65 4.19 -0.88
C ILE A 12 -8.44 3.28 -0.66
N SER A 13 -7.43 3.38 -1.51
CA SER A 13 -6.19 2.63 -1.37
C SER A 13 -5.49 2.87 -0.03
N ILE A 14 -5.38 4.14 0.39
CA ILE A 14 -4.77 4.51 1.67
C ILE A 14 -5.62 3.97 2.84
N ALA A 15 -6.94 4.05 2.74
CA ALA A 15 -7.83 3.49 3.75
C ALA A 15 -7.68 1.96 3.88
N LEU A 16 -7.61 1.24 2.74
CA LEU A 16 -7.35 -0.21 2.72
C LEU A 16 -5.98 -0.55 3.31
N LEU A 17 -4.95 0.25 3.02
CA LEU A 17 -3.62 0.05 3.59
C LEU A 17 -3.60 0.27 5.10
N ALA A 18 -4.31 1.29 5.58
CA ALA A 18 -4.45 1.56 7.01
C ALA A 18 -5.22 0.43 7.72
N LEU A 19 -6.31 -0.05 7.12
CA LEU A 19 -7.06 -1.21 7.63
C LEU A 19 -6.19 -2.46 7.68
N TYR A 20 -5.45 -2.75 6.60
CA TYR A 20 -4.50 -3.86 6.54
C TYR A 20 -3.45 -3.75 7.66
N GLY A 21 -2.77 -2.61 7.77
CA GLY A 21 -1.74 -2.40 8.78
C GLY A 21 -2.27 -2.49 10.21
N ALA A 22 -3.45 -1.94 10.47
CA ALA A 22 -4.10 -2.03 11.77
C ALA A 22 -4.50 -3.48 12.11
N ASP A 23 -5.06 -4.21 11.14
CA ASP A 23 -5.51 -5.60 11.34
C ASP A 23 -4.32 -6.52 11.61
N VAL A 24 -3.22 -6.34 10.88
CA VAL A 24 -1.94 -7.03 11.12
C VAL A 24 -1.35 -6.65 12.48
N ALA A 25 -1.40 -5.39 12.88
CA ALA A 25 -0.88 -4.98 14.19
C ALA A 25 -1.67 -5.64 15.34
N VAL A 26 -3.00 -5.76 15.21
CA VAL A 26 -3.85 -6.49 16.17
C VAL A 26 -3.55 -7.99 16.15
N SER A 27 -3.39 -8.59 14.97
CA SER A 27 -3.06 -10.02 14.89
C SER A 27 -1.71 -10.35 15.51
N MET A 28 -0.78 -9.41 15.54
CA MET A 28 0.50 -9.59 16.21
C MET A 28 0.43 -9.46 17.73
N SER A 29 -0.66 -8.92 18.31
CA SER A 29 -0.77 -8.73 19.76
C SER A 29 -1.39 -9.90 20.50
N ASN A 30 -1.92 -10.91 19.80
CA ASN A 30 -2.68 -12.03 20.38
C ASN A 30 -2.09 -13.38 19.96
N ALA A 31 -2.24 -14.40 20.82
CA ALA A 31 -1.67 -15.73 20.59
C ALA A 31 -2.27 -16.48 19.40
N ASP A 32 -3.53 -16.19 19.07
CA ASP A 32 -4.26 -16.84 17.98
C ASP A 32 -3.98 -16.22 16.60
N HIS A 33 -3.18 -15.14 16.54
CA HIS A 33 -2.90 -14.39 15.31
C HIS A 33 -4.15 -13.89 14.56
N ASP A 34 -5.23 -13.67 15.30
CA ASP A 34 -6.46 -13.09 14.81
C ASP A 34 -6.41 -11.56 14.85
N GLY A 35 -6.69 -10.95 13.70
CA GLY A 35 -6.98 -9.53 13.57
C GLY A 35 -8.39 -9.21 14.08
N PHE A 36 -8.82 -7.96 13.88
CA PHE A 36 -10.21 -7.59 14.15
C PHE A 36 -11.14 -8.00 12.99
N LEU A 37 -10.58 -8.27 11.82
CA LEU A 37 -11.28 -8.89 10.70
C LEU A 37 -11.11 -10.41 10.75
N PRO A 38 -12.17 -11.19 10.48
CA PRO A 38 -12.13 -12.66 10.43
C PRO A 38 -11.49 -13.14 9.12
N LEU A 39 -10.25 -12.71 8.88
CA LEU A 39 -9.46 -13.02 7.69
C LEU A 39 -8.16 -13.71 8.13
N ASN A 40 -7.70 -14.69 7.37
CA ASN A 40 -6.35 -15.22 7.53
C ASN A 40 -5.30 -14.32 6.86
N ASP A 41 -4.01 -14.54 7.14
CA ASP A 41 -2.91 -13.70 6.64
C ASP A 41 -2.91 -13.55 5.11
N MET A 42 -3.18 -14.63 4.38
CA MET A 42 -3.23 -14.62 2.91
C MET A 42 -4.42 -13.79 2.41
N GLN A 43 -5.59 -13.93 3.04
CA GLN A 43 -6.78 -13.15 2.71
C GLN A 43 -6.61 -11.67 3.02
N ARG A 44 -5.98 -11.30 4.15
CA ARG A 44 -5.63 -9.91 4.47
C ARG A 44 -4.68 -9.33 3.42
N GLY A 45 -3.62 -10.07 3.10
CA GLY A 45 -2.62 -9.67 2.11
C GLY A 45 -3.22 -9.49 0.72
N MET A 46 -4.00 -10.44 0.22
CA MET A 46 -4.62 -10.38 -1.11
C MET A 46 -5.84 -9.46 -1.18
N GLY A 47 -6.64 -9.38 -0.11
CA GLY A 47 -7.90 -8.65 -0.08
C GLY A 47 -7.76 -7.17 0.30
N LEU A 48 -6.79 -6.83 1.14
CA LEU A 48 -6.55 -5.45 1.57
C LEU A 48 -5.23 -4.92 1.02
N GLY A 49 -4.12 -5.63 1.27
CA GLY A 49 -2.77 -5.19 0.89
C GLY A 49 -2.57 -5.09 -0.63
N GLY A 50 -2.97 -6.11 -1.39
CA GLY A 50 -2.83 -6.18 -2.85
C GLY A 50 -3.55 -5.02 -3.55
N PRO A 51 -4.86 -4.83 -3.34
CA PRO A 51 -5.59 -3.68 -3.87
C PRO A 51 -4.98 -2.34 -3.43
N ALA A 52 -4.55 -2.21 -2.17
CA ALA A 52 -3.89 -1.01 -1.67
C ALA A 52 -2.55 -0.68 -2.38
N ILE A 53 -1.90 -1.67 -2.98
CA ILE A 53 -0.70 -1.47 -3.80
C ILE A 53 -1.06 -1.10 -5.24
N ILE A 54 -2.09 -1.72 -5.81
CA ILE A 54 -2.42 -1.62 -7.23
C ILE A 54 -3.20 -0.34 -7.56
N LEU A 55 -4.14 0.06 -6.70
CA LEU A 55 -5.03 1.19 -6.96
C LEU A 55 -4.30 2.54 -7.19
N PRO A 56 -3.23 2.92 -6.46
CA PRO A 56 -2.49 4.16 -6.71
C PRO A 56 -1.74 4.13 -8.04
N ILE A 57 -1.29 2.96 -8.47
CA ILE A 57 -0.62 2.75 -9.76
C ILE A 57 -1.64 2.97 -10.90
N ILE A 58 -2.83 2.38 -10.79
CA ILE A 58 -3.92 2.61 -11.74
C ILE A 58 -4.29 4.10 -11.78
N ALA A 59 -4.46 4.74 -10.62
CA ALA A 59 -4.78 6.16 -10.50
C ALA A 59 -3.74 7.06 -11.20
N PHE A 60 -2.45 6.70 -11.14
CA PHE A 60 -1.40 7.37 -11.88
C PHE A 60 -1.58 7.24 -13.40
N PHE A 61 -1.77 6.01 -13.91
CA PHE A 61 -1.85 5.75 -15.35
C PHE A 61 -3.10 6.34 -16.00
N ILE A 62 -4.27 6.27 -15.34
CA ILE A 62 -5.50 6.88 -15.89
C ILE A 62 -5.39 8.40 -15.98
N THR A 63 -4.51 9.02 -15.19
CA THR A 63 -4.27 10.47 -15.21
C THR A 63 -2.93 10.85 -15.83
N LEU A 64 -2.24 9.96 -16.57
CA LEU A 64 -0.84 10.17 -17.02
C LEU A 64 -0.59 11.51 -17.75
N ARG A 65 -1.62 12.06 -18.41
CA ARG A 65 -1.59 13.33 -19.15
C ARG A 65 -2.11 14.53 -18.35
N GLU A 66 -2.80 14.29 -17.24
CA GLU A 66 -3.37 15.34 -16.39
C GLU A 66 -2.38 15.74 -15.28
N LYS A 67 -2.19 17.04 -15.07
CA LYS A 67 -1.33 17.58 -14.01
C LYS A 67 -2.05 17.59 -12.67
N SER A 68 -1.42 17.07 -11.61
CA SER A 68 -2.00 17.09 -10.26
C SER A 68 -0.94 16.83 -9.19
N LYS A 69 -0.53 17.89 -8.49
CA LYS A 69 0.36 17.78 -7.32
C LYS A 69 -0.32 17.04 -6.16
N GLY A 70 -1.63 17.25 -5.98
CA GLY A 70 -2.41 16.58 -4.92
C GLY A 70 -2.43 15.06 -5.09
N LEU A 71 -2.69 14.58 -6.31
CA LEU A 71 -2.67 13.14 -6.59
C LEU A 71 -1.26 12.56 -6.42
N GLY A 72 -0.24 13.26 -6.91
CA GLY A 72 1.15 12.85 -6.71
C GLY A 72 1.52 12.72 -5.23
N GLY A 73 1.11 13.68 -4.40
CA GLY A 73 1.30 13.63 -2.95
C GLY A 73 0.61 12.42 -2.30
N LEU A 74 -0.63 12.12 -2.68
CA LEU A 74 -1.33 10.93 -2.17
C LEU A 74 -0.64 9.62 -2.54
N ILE A 75 -0.12 9.51 -3.76
CA ILE A 75 0.64 8.31 -4.19
C ILE A 75 1.94 8.18 -3.39
N ILE A 76 2.64 9.28 -3.10
CA ILE A 76 3.83 9.26 -2.23
C ILE A 76 3.45 8.81 -0.82
N ILE A 77 2.38 9.34 -0.23
CA ILE A 77 1.91 8.93 1.10
C ILE A 77 1.64 7.42 1.13
N SER A 78 0.95 6.89 0.12
CA SER A 78 0.71 5.46 -0.02
C SER A 78 2.03 4.66 -0.08
N GLY A 79 3.00 5.12 -0.87
CA GLY A 79 4.33 4.51 -0.93
C GLY A 79 5.09 4.52 0.41
N ILE A 80 5.00 5.61 1.17
CA ILE A 80 5.59 5.71 2.52
C ILE A 80 4.91 4.74 3.48
N LEU A 81 3.59 4.63 3.45
CA LEU A 81 2.86 3.67 4.30
C LEU A 81 3.26 2.22 3.99
N ILE A 82 3.43 1.88 2.70
CA ILE A 82 3.93 0.56 2.30
C ILE A 82 5.35 0.34 2.83
N LEU A 83 6.22 1.36 2.75
CA LEU A 83 7.58 1.30 3.29
C LEU A 83 7.56 1.01 4.79
N ILE A 84 6.72 1.71 5.56
CA ILE A 84 6.55 1.51 7.00
C ILE A 84 6.08 0.08 7.29
N GLY A 85 5.06 -0.40 6.56
CA GLY A 85 4.60 -1.79 6.68
C GLY A 85 5.70 -2.81 6.36
N GLY A 86 6.46 -2.59 5.30
CA GLY A 86 7.61 -3.44 4.94
C GLY A 86 8.70 -3.45 6.01
N LEU A 87 9.02 -2.30 6.59
CA LEU A 87 9.97 -2.20 7.72
C LEU A 87 9.44 -2.95 8.95
N ALA A 88 8.16 -2.82 9.28
CA ALA A 88 7.55 -3.56 10.38
C ALA A 88 7.67 -5.07 10.17
N MET A 89 7.51 -5.55 8.93
CA MET A 89 7.67 -6.96 8.61
C MET A 89 9.10 -7.46 8.90
N ILE A 90 10.16 -6.69 8.63
CA ILE A 90 11.56 -7.12 8.93
C ILE A 90 11.73 -7.57 10.39
N PHE A 91 11.05 -6.90 11.33
CA PHE A 91 11.18 -7.17 12.76
C PHE A 91 10.31 -8.31 13.28
N THR A 92 9.55 -8.98 12.41
CA THR A 92 8.72 -10.13 12.78
C THR A 92 9.37 -11.43 12.31
N PRO A 93 9.10 -12.58 12.94
CA PRO A 93 9.50 -13.87 12.39
C PRO A 93 8.82 -14.09 11.03
N ALA A 94 9.57 -14.59 10.04
CA ALA A 94 8.96 -15.03 8.79
C ALA A 94 8.19 -16.34 9.02
N PRO A 95 7.01 -16.54 8.40
CA PRO A 95 6.32 -17.82 8.44
C PRO A 95 7.22 -18.96 7.92
N GLU A 96 7.06 -20.16 8.46
CA GLU A 96 7.85 -21.32 8.02
C GLU A 96 7.72 -21.55 6.50
N GLY A 97 8.86 -21.71 5.84
CA GLY A 97 8.91 -21.89 4.38
C GLY A 97 8.75 -20.61 3.55
N VAL A 98 8.62 -19.43 4.18
CA VAL A 98 8.53 -18.14 3.47
C VAL A 98 9.85 -17.38 3.57
N GLU A 99 10.55 -17.28 2.45
CA GLU A 99 11.72 -16.42 2.35
C GLU A 99 11.29 -14.97 2.07
N ARG A 100 11.68 -14.05 2.95
CA ARG A 100 11.41 -12.62 2.74
C ARG A 100 12.43 -12.02 1.81
N ASN A 101 12.09 -11.94 0.55
CA ASN A 101 12.87 -11.18 -0.41
C ASN A 101 12.67 -9.66 -0.18
N PRO A 102 13.71 -8.91 0.24
CA PRO A 102 13.59 -7.47 0.49
C PRO A 102 13.12 -6.70 -0.74
N LEU A 103 13.48 -7.15 -1.95
CA LEU A 103 13.04 -6.51 -3.19
C LEU A 103 11.53 -6.61 -3.34
N MET A 104 10.93 -7.76 -3.04
CA MET A 104 9.48 -7.96 -3.15
C MET A 104 8.73 -7.14 -2.10
N LEU A 105 9.34 -6.93 -0.93
CA LEU A 105 8.79 -6.16 0.18
C LEU A 105 8.80 -4.65 -0.08
N PHE A 106 9.85 -4.14 -0.72
CA PHE A 106 10.07 -2.70 -0.89
C PHE A 106 9.83 -2.18 -2.31
N ALA A 107 9.83 -3.04 -3.34
CA ALA A 107 9.57 -2.60 -4.71
C ALA A 107 8.25 -1.84 -4.86
N PRO A 108 7.12 -2.26 -4.28
CA PRO A 108 5.88 -1.49 -4.38
C PRO A 108 5.99 -0.08 -3.80
N ALA A 109 6.68 0.07 -2.66
CA ALA A 109 6.91 1.39 -2.03
C ALA A 109 7.77 2.29 -2.93
N ILE A 110 8.89 1.75 -3.44
CA ILE A 110 9.81 2.48 -4.33
C ILE A 110 9.08 2.93 -5.60
N ILE A 111 8.32 2.03 -6.22
CA ILE A 111 7.54 2.32 -7.43
C ILE A 111 6.54 3.44 -7.16
N GLN A 112 5.75 3.34 -6.09
CA GLN A 112 4.75 4.37 -5.79
C GLN A 112 5.40 5.73 -5.49
N ILE A 113 6.46 5.77 -4.69
CA ILE A 113 7.18 7.02 -4.40
C ILE A 113 7.71 7.64 -5.70
N ALA A 114 8.32 6.84 -6.58
CA ALA A 114 8.81 7.30 -7.88
C ALA A 114 7.68 7.84 -8.77
N LEU A 115 6.56 7.11 -8.91
CA LEU A 115 5.40 7.55 -9.69
C LEU A 115 4.79 8.83 -9.12
N GLY A 116 4.67 8.94 -7.80
CA GLY A 116 4.18 10.14 -7.14
C GLY A 116 5.11 11.34 -7.37
N ALA A 117 6.43 11.15 -7.27
CA ALA A 117 7.41 12.18 -7.58
C ALA A 117 7.34 12.61 -9.05
N ILE A 118 7.27 11.66 -10.00
CA ILE A 118 7.07 11.94 -11.43
C ILE A 118 5.81 12.76 -11.64
N LYS A 119 4.71 12.43 -10.95
CA LYS A 119 3.44 13.16 -11.03
C LYS A 119 3.57 14.62 -10.58
N ILE A 120 4.36 14.88 -9.55
CA ILE A 120 4.61 16.22 -9.01
C ILE A 120 5.58 17.02 -9.89
N VAL A 121 6.59 16.38 -10.48
CA VAL A 121 7.62 17.07 -11.28
C VAL A 121 7.14 17.34 -12.70
N LYS A 122 6.31 16.47 -13.29
CA LYS A 122 5.73 16.63 -14.64
C LYS A 122 4.66 17.75 -14.70
N ASN A 123 4.62 18.62 -13.69
CA ASN A 123 3.68 19.72 -13.57
C ASN A 123 4.09 20.95 -14.39
#